data_AF-A0A1G9A2P5-F1
#
_entry.id   AF-A0A1G9A2P5-F1
#
_cell.length_a   1.000
_cell.length_b   1.000
_cell.length_c   1.000
_cell.angle_alpha   90.00
_cell.angle_beta   90.00
_cell.angle_gamma   90.00
#
_symmetry.space_group_name_H-M   'P 1'
#
loop_
_entity.id
_entity.type
_entity.pdbx_description
1 polymer ?
#
loop_
_entity_poly.entity_id
_entity_poly.type
_entity_poly.pdbx_seq_one_letter_code
_entity_poly.pdbx_strand_id
1 'polypeptide(L)'
;MDLINIIAISATVLVWFHPWMGLQTFRKTIGITLFLELFYLIGSYALEWPFPTPLVLIQLFVVTVWGVVLGIAFSRIWPLPSHKGFERIFRTFLVVIPALGLGMGLQVLLQGAQATQAIYLIFALSAWLGSGHFIRRTVTEEYS
;
A
#
# COMPACT_ATOMS: atom_id res chain seq x y z
N MET A 1 17.86 -16.30 -8.37
CA MET A 1 16.61 -15.82 -7.76
C MET A 1 16.10 -14.68 -8.61
N ASP A 2 14.90 -14.82 -9.17
CA ASP A 2 14.29 -13.74 -9.96
C ASP A 2 13.99 -12.53 -9.07
N LEU A 3 14.12 -11.32 -9.61
CA LEU A 3 13.93 -10.05 -8.89
C LEU A 3 12.59 -10.01 -8.13
N ILE A 4 11.54 -10.57 -8.73
CA ILE A 4 10.21 -10.65 -8.12
C ILE A 4 10.20 -11.48 -6.83
N ASN A 5 10.98 -12.56 -6.76
CA ASN A 5 11.09 -13.40 -5.58
C ASN A 5 11.82 -12.66 -4.46
N ILE A 6 12.84 -11.87 -4.81
CA ILE A 6 13.57 -11.03 -3.84
C ILE A 6 12.63 -9.98 -3.24
N ILE A 7 11.84 -9.28 -4.07
CA ILE A 7 10.90 -8.26 -3.60
C ILE A 7 9.78 -8.91 -2.77
N ALA A 8 9.24 -10.05 -3.19
CA ALA A 8 8.22 -10.77 -2.44
C ALA A 8 8.73 -11.24 -1.07
N ILE A 9 9.92 -11.86 -1.03
CA ILE A 9 10.55 -12.29 0.23
C ILE A 9 10.78 -11.08 1.14
N SER A 10 11.28 -9.96 0.60
CA SER A 10 11.50 -8.74 1.40
C SER A 10 10.20 -8.18 1.97
N ALA A 11 9.10 -8.20 1.20
CA ALA A 11 7.78 -7.80 1.68
C ALA A 11 7.28 -8.71 2.80
N THR A 12 7.46 -10.03 2.66
CA THR A 12 7.12 -10.99 3.71
C THR A 12 7.97 -10.77 4.96
N VAL A 13 9.29 -10.61 4.82
CA VAL A 13 10.18 -10.33 5.94
C VAL A 13 9.79 -9.03 6.65
N LEU A 14 9.47 -7.97 5.91
CA LEU A 14 8.98 -6.72 6.49
C LEU A 14 7.70 -6.93 7.31
N VAL A 15 6.76 -7.73 6.82
CA VAL A 15 5.52 -8.05 7.54
C VAL A 15 5.76 -8.82 8.83
N TRP A 16 6.70 -9.76 8.83
CA TRP A 16 6.94 -10.67 9.95
C TRP A 16 7.94 -10.13 10.98
N PHE A 17 8.96 -9.37 10.55
CA PHE A 17 10.07 -8.97 11.41
C PHE A 17 10.07 -7.48 11.78
N HIS A 18 9.27 -6.64 11.12
CA HIS A 18 9.29 -5.21 11.47
C HIS A 18 8.51 -4.98 12.77
N PRO A 19 9.11 -4.36 13.80
CA PRO A 19 8.49 -4.13 15.12
C PRO A 19 7.24 -3.23 15.08
N TRP A 20 6.88 -2.71 13.90
CA TRP A 20 5.70 -1.86 13.68
C TRP A 20 4.52 -2.62 13.05
N MET A 21 4.73 -3.89 12.66
CA MET A 21 3.73 -4.74 12.02
C MET A 21 3.21 -5.82 12.99
N GLY A 22 2.52 -5.38 14.05
CA GLY A 22 1.80 -6.31 14.93
C GLY A 22 0.60 -6.97 14.23
N LEU A 23 -0.04 -7.94 14.90
CA LEU A 23 -1.18 -8.72 14.37
C LEU A 23 -2.32 -7.85 13.80
N GLN A 24 -2.55 -6.68 14.39
CA GLN A 24 -3.59 -5.76 13.92
C GLN A 24 -3.17 -4.98 12.66
N THR A 25 -1.88 -4.71 12.47
CA THR A 25 -1.33 -4.18 11.22
C THR A 25 -1.48 -5.21 10.12
N PHE A 26 -1.11 -6.46 10.40
CA PHE A 26 -1.24 -7.57 9.46
C PHE A 26 -2.68 -7.77 8.98
N ARG A 27 -3.65 -7.89 9.91
CA ARG A 27 -5.09 -8.01 9.56
C ARG A 27 -5.57 -6.85 8.67
N LYS A 28 -5.08 -5.64 8.93
CA LYS A 28 -5.42 -4.46 8.12
C LYS A 28 -4.80 -4.51 6.74
N THR A 29 -3.52 -4.88 6.63
CA THR A 29 -2.84 -5.04 5.34
C THR A 29 -3.55 -6.08 4.48
N ILE A 30 -3.97 -7.21 5.06
CA ILE A 30 -4.80 -8.21 4.36
C ILE A 30 -6.12 -7.61 3.90
N GLY A 31 -6.84 -6.88 4.77
CA GLY A 31 -8.08 -6.22 4.39
C GLY A 31 -7.91 -5.18 3.26
N ILE A 32 -6.85 -4.38 3.31
CA ILE A 32 -6.50 -3.42 2.24
C ILE A 32 -6.19 -4.17 0.95
N THR A 33 -5.43 -5.27 1.03
CA THR A 33 -5.08 -6.07 -0.15
C THR A 33 -6.33 -6.64 -0.81
N LEU A 34 -7.21 -7.30 -0.05
CA LEU A 34 -8.46 -7.84 -0.58
C LEU A 34 -9.36 -6.77 -1.18
N PHE A 35 -9.44 -5.59 -0.55
CA PHE A 35 -10.19 -4.46 -1.08
C PHE A 35 -9.60 -3.96 -2.41
N LEU A 36 -8.27 -3.86 -2.51
CA LEU A 36 -7.59 -3.37 -3.71
C LEU A 36 -7.60 -4.42 -4.84
N GLU A 37 -7.58 -5.70 -4.53
CA GLU A 37 -7.82 -6.78 -5.49
C GLU A 37 -9.23 -6.71 -6.06
N LEU A 38 -10.24 -6.49 -5.21
CA LEU A 38 -11.61 -6.28 -5.67
C LEU A 38 -11.73 -5.04 -6.54
N PHE A 39 -11.08 -3.94 -6.15
CA PHE A 39 -10.99 -2.73 -6.97
C PHE A 39 -10.33 -3.00 -8.34
N TYR A 40 -9.25 -3.77 -8.39
CA TYR A 40 -8.61 -4.16 -9.64
C TYR A 40 -9.54 -5.00 -10.50
N LEU A 41 -10.25 -5.95 -9.89
CA LEU A 41 -11.20 -6.82 -10.58
C LEU A 41 -12.34 -6.00 -11.19
N ILE A 42 -12.89 -5.03 -10.44
CA ILE A 42 -13.88 -4.08 -10.95
C ILE A 42 -13.31 -3.30 -12.14
N GLY A 43 -12.07 -2.80 -12.03
CA GLY A 43 -11.39 -2.13 -13.15
C GLY A 43 -11.15 -3.03 -14.36
N SER A 44 -10.92 -4.33 -14.15
CA SER A 44 -10.84 -5.30 -15.25
C SER A 44 -12.15 -5.42 -16.02
N TYR A 45 -13.28 -5.44 -15.33
CA TYR A 45 -14.60 -5.50 -15.97
C TYR A 45 -15.09 -4.15 -16.53
N ALA A 46 -14.78 -3.04 -15.87
CA ALA A 46 -15.34 -1.72 -16.20
C ALA A 46 -14.41 -0.85 -17.07
N LEU A 47 -13.11 -1.04 -16.98
CA LEU A 47 -12.07 -0.22 -17.62
C LEU A 47 -11.15 -1.03 -18.55
N GLU A 48 -11.55 -2.28 -18.84
CA GLU A 48 -10.82 -3.21 -19.72
C GLU A 48 -9.38 -3.48 -19.27
N TRP A 49 -9.09 -3.35 -17.97
CA TRP A 49 -7.78 -3.75 -17.44
C TRP A 49 -7.54 -5.25 -17.62
N PRO A 50 -6.28 -5.68 -17.83
CA PRO A 50 -5.96 -7.10 -18.00
C PRO A 50 -6.47 -7.92 -16.80
N PHE A 51 -7.12 -9.06 -17.08
CA PHE A 51 -7.62 -9.93 -16.02
C PHE A 51 -6.49 -10.37 -15.08
N PRO A 52 -6.69 -10.35 -13.74
CA PRO A 52 -5.62 -10.66 -12.79
C PRO A 52 -5.25 -12.15 -12.84
N THR A 53 -4.11 -12.46 -13.44
CA THR A 53 -3.53 -13.81 -13.37
C THR A 53 -2.98 -14.08 -11.96
N PRO A 54 -2.74 -15.34 -11.56
CA PRO A 54 -2.18 -15.65 -10.24
C PRO A 54 -0.87 -14.90 -9.93
N LEU A 55 -0.05 -14.67 -10.96
CA LEU A 55 1.17 -13.86 -10.84
C LEU A 55 0.85 -12.39 -10.51
N VAL A 56 -0.17 -11.82 -11.15
CA VAL A 56 -0.63 -10.45 -10.89
C VAL A 56 -1.17 -10.33 -9.46
N LEU A 57 -1.92 -11.32 -8.96
CA LEU A 57 -2.37 -11.32 -7.57
C LEU A 57 -1.20 -11.25 -6.57
N ILE A 58 -0.13 -12.01 -6.81
CA ILE A 58 1.10 -11.93 -6.00
C ILE A 58 1.72 -10.53 -6.11
N GLN A 59 1.78 -9.95 -7.30
CA GLN A 59 2.29 -8.59 -7.49
C GLN A 59 1.45 -7.55 -6.76
N LEU A 60 0.12 -7.65 -6.81
CA LEU A 60 -0.80 -6.77 -6.09
C LEU A 60 -0.59 -6.86 -4.57
N PHE A 61 -0.39 -8.07 -4.04
CA PHE A 61 -0.04 -8.27 -2.65
C PHE A 61 1.28 -7.56 -2.29
N VAL A 62 2.34 -7.80 -3.07
CA VAL A 62 3.66 -7.19 -2.86
C VAL A 62 3.58 -5.65 -2.90
N VAL A 63 2.91 -5.12 -3.92
CA VAL A 63 2.71 -3.68 -4.13
C VAL A 63 1.91 -3.07 -2.97
N THR A 64 0.88 -3.76 -2.50
CA THR A 64 0.07 -3.30 -1.37
C THR A 64 0.88 -3.26 -0.08
N VAL A 65 1.69 -4.29 0.19
CA VAL A 65 2.57 -4.31 1.37
C VAL A 65 3.55 -3.15 1.33
N TRP A 66 4.23 -2.94 0.21
CA TRP A 66 5.18 -1.83 0.05
C TRP A 66 4.52 -0.46 0.10
N GLY A 67 3.34 -0.31 -0.48
CA GLY A 67 2.55 0.91 -0.38
C GLY A 67 2.17 1.20 1.07
N VAL A 68 1.64 0.21 1.81
CA VAL A 68 1.33 0.36 3.25
C VAL A 68 2.57 0.76 4.05
N VAL A 69 3.73 0.14 3.79
CA VAL A 69 5.01 0.51 4.43
C VAL A 69 5.36 1.97 4.17
N LEU A 70 5.26 2.41 2.92
CA LEU A 70 5.50 3.79 2.53
C LEU A 70 4.52 4.74 3.26
N GLY A 71 3.24 4.39 3.31
CA GLY A 71 2.22 5.14 4.02
C GLY A 71 2.51 5.30 5.51
N ILE A 72 2.96 4.22 6.16
CA ILE A 72 3.38 4.23 7.56
C ILE A 72 4.62 5.11 7.74
N ALA A 73 5.65 4.94 6.91
CA ALA A 73 6.87 5.74 6.96
C ALA A 73 6.56 7.24 6.77
N PHE A 74 5.72 7.59 5.80
CA PHE A 74 5.29 8.95 5.54
C PHE A 74 4.52 9.55 6.73
N SER A 75 3.60 8.79 7.33
CA SER A 75 2.85 9.25 8.50
C SER A 75 3.73 9.53 9.74
N ARG A 76 4.95 8.99 9.78
CA ARG A 76 5.93 9.27 10.84
C ARG A 76 6.79 10.48 10.55
N ILE A 77 7.23 10.64 9.31
CA ILE A 77 7.99 11.82 8.87
C ILE A 77 7.09 13.06 8.93
N TRP A 78 5.82 12.89 8.57
CA TRP A 78 4.81 13.94 8.56
C TRP A 78 3.61 13.57 9.44
N PRO A 79 3.74 13.71 10.77
CA PRO A 79 2.68 13.37 11.71
C PRO A 79 1.42 14.20 11.42
N LEU A 80 0.29 13.50 11.37
CA LEU A 80 -0.98 14.13 11.04
C LEU A 80 -1.58 14.88 12.23
N PRO A 81 -2.26 16.01 12.00
CA PRO A 81 -2.94 16.75 13.05
C PRO A 81 -3.93 15.85 13.79
N SER A 82 -4.01 15.99 15.11
CA SER A 82 -4.94 15.24 15.97
C SER A 82 -6.41 15.57 15.67
N HIS A 83 -6.66 16.71 15.05
CA HIS A 83 -7.99 17.21 14.70
C HIS A 83 -8.55 16.45 13.49
N LYS A 84 -9.80 15.98 13.59
CA LYS A 84 -10.52 15.41 12.44
C LYS A 84 -10.98 16.56 11.55
N GLY A 85 -10.47 16.64 10.32
CA GLY A 85 -10.86 17.67 9.35
C GLY A 85 -10.31 17.42 7.95
N PHE A 86 -10.73 18.26 7.00
CA PHE A 86 -10.26 18.22 5.60
C PHE A 86 -8.73 18.31 5.48
N GLU A 87 -8.09 19.05 6.39
CA GLU A 87 -6.63 19.15 6.44
C GLU A 87 -5.95 17.78 6.60
N ARG A 88 -6.52 16.88 7.40
CA ARG A 88 -5.98 15.53 7.60
C ARG A 88 -6.04 14.71 6.31
N ILE A 89 -7.14 14.83 5.58
CA ILE A 89 -7.34 14.13 4.29
C ILE A 89 -6.35 14.69 3.26
N PHE A 90 -6.20 16.01 3.16
CA PHE A 90 -5.27 16.63 2.22
C PHE A 90 -3.82 16.25 2.53
N ARG A 91 -3.42 16.27 3.81
CA ARG A 91 -2.06 15.88 4.22
C ARG A 91 -1.77 14.40 3.94
N THR A 92 -2.73 13.49 4.16
CA THR A 92 -2.53 12.10 3.73
C THR A 92 -2.55 11.98 2.22
N PHE A 93 -3.38 12.73 1.51
CA PHE A 93 -3.43 12.69 0.05
C PHE A 93 -2.11 13.14 -0.59
N LEU A 94 -1.33 14.00 0.06
CA LEU A 94 0.01 14.35 -0.41
C LEU A 94 0.96 13.15 -0.53
N VAL A 95 0.73 12.05 0.21
CA VAL A 95 1.52 10.81 0.05
C VAL A 95 1.28 10.16 -1.31
N VAL A 96 0.12 10.39 -1.92
CA VAL A 96 -0.26 9.82 -3.22
C VAL A 96 0.72 10.28 -4.30
N ILE A 97 1.20 11.52 -4.25
CA ILE A 97 2.11 12.07 -5.27
C ILE A 97 3.44 11.29 -5.34
N PRO A 98 4.25 11.19 -4.25
CA PRO A 98 5.46 10.39 -4.28
C PRO A 98 5.15 8.90 -4.42
N ALA A 99 4.02 8.42 -3.90
CA ALA A 99 3.63 7.03 -4.05
C ALA A 99 3.32 6.67 -5.51
N LEU A 100 2.69 7.54 -6.30
CA LEU A 100 2.46 7.29 -7.73
C LEU A 100 3.78 7.15 -8.48
N GLY A 101 4.75 8.04 -8.24
CA GLY A 101 6.07 7.96 -8.86
C GLY A 101 6.81 6.67 -8.49
N LEU A 102 6.81 6.30 -7.21
CA LEU A 102 7.40 5.04 -6.73
C LEU A 102 6.65 3.81 -7.28
N GLY A 103 5.32 3.88 -7.34
CA GLY A 103 4.46 2.83 -7.87
C GLY A 103 4.69 2.60 -9.37
N MET A 104 4.90 3.66 -10.15
CA MET A 104 5.31 3.56 -11.56
C MET A 104 6.69 2.91 -11.69
N GLY A 105 7.66 3.32 -10.87
CA GLY A 105 8.98 2.69 -10.84
C GLY A 105 8.90 1.20 -10.50
N LEU A 106 8.14 0.84 -9.46
CA LEU A 106 7.92 -0.55 -9.06
C LEU A 106 7.21 -1.35 -10.14
N GLN A 107 6.23 -0.75 -10.82
CA GLN A 107 5.54 -1.36 -11.94
C GLN A 107 6.48 -1.66 -13.12
N VAL A 108 7.35 -0.72 -13.48
CA VAL A 108 8.38 -0.95 -14.52
C VAL A 108 9.34 -2.05 -14.10
N LEU A 109 9.72 -2.13 -12.82
CA LEU A 109 10.58 -3.20 -12.30
C LEU A 109 9.91 -4.58 -12.30
N LEU A 110 8.61 -4.65 -12.05
CA LEU A 110 7.86 -5.92 -11.94
C LEU A 110 7.33 -6.43 -13.28
N GLN A 111 7.01 -5.54 -14.22
CA GLN A 111 6.31 -5.87 -15.48
C GLN A 111 7.01 -5.38 -16.74
N GLY A 112 8.08 -4.59 -16.61
CA GLY A 112 8.78 -3.98 -17.74
C GLY A 112 8.08 -2.73 -18.28
N ALA A 113 8.55 -2.24 -19.44
CA ALA A 113 8.11 -0.97 -20.03
C ALA A 113 6.68 -1.00 -20.61
N GLN A 114 6.09 -2.18 -20.80
CA GLN A 114 4.74 -2.38 -21.37
C GLN A 114 3.72 -2.73 -20.27
N ALA A 115 3.88 -2.14 -19.09
CA ALA A 115 3.01 -2.41 -17.97
C ALA A 115 1.65 -1.72 -18.16
N THR A 116 0.67 -2.46 -18.66
CA THR A 116 -0.72 -2.02 -18.89
C THR A 116 -1.60 -2.06 -17.65
N GLN A 117 -1.04 -2.42 -16.49
CA GLN A 117 -1.81 -2.62 -15.26
C GLN A 117 -1.84 -1.37 -14.39
N ALA A 118 -2.92 -1.18 -13.62
CA ALA A 118 -3.08 -0.07 -12.69
C ALA A 118 -2.31 -0.25 -11.36
N ILE A 119 -1.13 -0.87 -11.41
CA ILE A 119 -0.35 -1.22 -10.21
C ILE A 119 0.14 0.04 -9.48
N TYR A 120 0.58 1.06 -10.21
CA TYR A 120 0.96 2.35 -9.61
C TYR A 120 -0.20 2.98 -8.82
N LEU A 121 -1.44 2.81 -9.27
CA LEU A 121 -2.63 3.35 -8.61
C LEU A 121 -2.91 2.58 -7.31
N ILE A 122 -2.80 1.25 -7.36
CA ILE A 122 -2.95 0.37 -6.19
C ILE A 122 -1.86 0.65 -5.15
N PHE A 123 -0.63 0.90 -5.59
CA PHE A 123 0.46 1.33 -4.74
C PHE A 123 0.14 2.66 -4.04
N ALA A 124 -0.35 3.64 -4.78
CA ALA A 124 -0.68 4.95 -4.21
C ALA A 124 -1.87 4.90 -3.25
N LEU A 125 -2.90 4.11 -3.57
CA LEU A 125 -4.06 3.88 -2.71
C LEU A 125 -3.66 3.15 -1.42
N SER A 126 -2.81 2.11 -1.51
CA SER A 126 -2.32 1.39 -0.34
C SER A 126 -1.45 2.27 0.57
N ALA A 127 -0.61 3.14 -0.01
CA ALA A 127 0.14 4.14 0.76
C ALA A 127 -0.76 5.17 1.44
N TRP A 128 -1.79 5.63 0.74
CA TRP A 128 -2.75 6.56 1.32
C TRP A 128 -3.54 5.93 2.47
N LEU A 129 -4.10 4.74 2.27
CA LEU A 129 -4.83 3.98 3.29
C LEU A 129 -3.93 3.60 4.48
N GLY A 130 -2.68 3.24 4.20
CA GLY A 130 -1.66 2.98 5.22
C GLY A 130 -1.36 4.21 6.07
N SER A 131 -1.24 5.39 5.45
CA SER A 131 -0.93 6.64 6.17
C SER A 131 -2.08 7.13 7.07
N GLY A 132 -3.34 7.00 6.62
CA GLY A 132 -4.49 7.56 7.33
C GLY A 132 -4.87 6.82 8.62
N HIS A 133 -4.56 5.53 8.70
CA HIS A 133 -5.16 4.61 9.66
C HIS A 133 -4.23 4.21 10.83
N PHE A 134 -2.96 4.66 10.85
CA PHE A 134 -1.99 4.37 11.91
C PHE A 134 -1.93 5.40 13.06
N ILE A 135 -2.58 6.57 12.93
CA ILE A 135 -2.58 7.62 13.97
C ILE A 135 -3.52 7.32 15.15
N ARG A 136 -4.33 6.25 15.11
CA ARG A 136 -5.33 6.01 16.17
C ARG A 136 -4.78 5.35 17.44
N ARG A 137 -3.53 4.87 17.50
CA ARG A 137 -3.06 4.08 18.67
C ARG A 137 -2.15 4.77 19.66
N THR A 138 -1.45 5.82 19.29
CA THR A 138 -0.56 6.49 20.25
C THR A 138 -1.31 7.27 21.34
N VAL A 139 -2.60 7.58 21.15
CA VAL A 139 -3.36 8.41 22.11
C VAL A 139 -4.13 7.59 23.16
N THR A 140 -4.33 6.29 22.96
CA THR A 140 -5.19 5.49 23.87
C THR A 140 -4.39 4.70 24.91
N GLU A 141 -3.12 4.39 24.68
CA GLU A 141 -2.27 3.64 25.63
C GLU A 141 -1.64 4.54 26.71
N GLU A 142 -1.63 5.86 26.54
CA GLU A 142 -1.04 6.80 27.52
C GLU A 142 -1.99 7.15 28.69
N TYR A 143 -3.21 6.58 28.68
CA TYR A 143 -4.24 6.79 29.71
C TYR A 143 -4.91 5.49 30.18
N SER A 144 -4.24 4.34 30.07
CA SER A 144 -4.71 3.05 30.59
C SER A 144 -3.79 2.53 31.69
#